data_AF-A2G063-F1
#
_entry.id   AF-A2G063-F1
#
_cell.length_a   1.000
_cell.length_b   1.000
_cell.length_c   1.000
_cell.angle_alpha   90.00
_cell.angle_beta   90.00
_cell.angle_gamma   90.00
#
_symmetry.space_group_name_H-M   'P 1'
#
loop_
_entity.id
_entity.type
_entity.pdbx_description
1 polymer ?
#
loop_
_entity_poly.entity_id
_entity_poly.type
_entity_poly.pdbx_seq_one_letter_code
_entity_poly.pdbx_strand_id
1 'polypeptide(L)'
;MWASPKYCIAVRKIMDSIDKKVHEKLDEEELEDTVENAKHLFEEEVGKMCEKQLEHEREICYGYRDSSYELDQWEQEDLKREFREYELAKIAFEAAEKKLKVWGRFVQKYCE
;
A
#
# COMPACT_ATOMS: atom_id res chain seq x y z
N MET A 1 26.50 4.26 -10.44
CA MET A 1 25.95 3.32 -9.44
C MET A 1 24.60 3.88 -9.02
N TRP A 2 23.49 3.28 -9.46
CA TRP A 2 22.13 3.83 -9.27
C TRP A 2 21.54 3.58 -7.86
N ALA A 3 22.31 2.94 -6.98
CA ALA A 3 21.98 2.77 -5.57
C ALA A 3 23.22 3.08 -4.70
N SER A 4 22.97 3.56 -3.47
CA SER A 4 24.03 3.82 -2.48
C SER A 4 24.72 2.52 -2.06
N PRO A 5 26.06 2.50 -1.84
CA PRO A 5 26.76 1.32 -1.33
C PRO A 5 26.13 0.75 -0.04
N LYS A 6 25.62 1.62 0.85
CA LYS A 6 24.94 1.20 2.07
C LYS A 6 23.66 0.40 1.78
N TYR A 7 22.88 0.86 0.80
CA TYR A 7 21.65 0.19 0.38
C TYR A 7 21.97 -1.19 -0.20
N CYS A 8 22.96 -1.29 -1.10
CA CYS A 8 23.36 -2.57 -1.68
C CYS A 8 23.81 -3.58 -0.63
N ILE A 9 24.54 -3.15 0.40
CA ILE A 9 24.97 -4.03 1.51
C ILE A 9 23.76 -4.49 2.33
N ALA A 10 22.80 -3.60 2.61
CA ALA A 10 21.60 -3.95 3.37
C ALA A 10 20.74 -4.98 2.61
N VAL A 11 20.48 -4.74 1.32
CA VAL A 11 19.71 -5.66 0.49
C VAL A 11 20.40 -7.02 0.40
N ARG A 12 21.72 -7.06 0.21
CA ARG A 12 22.47 -8.32 0.19
C ARG A 12 22.26 -9.14 1.46
N LYS A 13 22.36 -8.52 2.64
CA LYS A 13 22.13 -9.22 3.91
C LYS A 13 20.73 -9.80 4.04
N ILE A 14 19.72 -9.10 3.51
CA ILE A 14 18.34 -9.59 3.50
C ILE A 14 18.22 -10.79 2.57
N MET A 15 18.76 -10.69 1.35
CA MET A 15 18.76 -11.80 0.38
C MET A 15 19.49 -13.03 0.92
N ASP A 16 20.69 -12.86 1.47
CA ASP A 16 21.47 -13.95 2.09
C ASP A 16 20.69 -14.62 3.24
N SER A 17 19.89 -13.84 3.99
CA SER A 17 19.06 -14.39 5.07
C SER A 17 17.85 -15.16 4.57
N ILE A 18 17.24 -14.74 3.47
CA ILE A 18 16.09 -15.45 2.86
C ILE A 18 16.59 -16.77 2.27
N ASP A 19 17.68 -16.72 1.51
CA ASP A 19 18.32 -17.86 0.88
C ASP A 19 18.64 -18.96 1.90
N LYS A 20 19.29 -18.59 3.00
CA LYS A 20 19.59 -19.50 4.12
C LYS A 20 18.34 -20.19 4.68
N LYS A 21 17.24 -19.47 4.85
CA LYS A 21 15.99 -20.04 5.38
C LYS A 21 15.26 -20.94 4.39
N VAL A 22 15.33 -20.63 3.09
CA VAL A 22 14.75 -21.48 2.05
C VAL A 22 15.47 -22.83 2.03
N HIS A 23 16.81 -22.82 2.08
CA HIS A 23 17.59 -24.07 2.15
C HIS A 23 17.34 -24.86 3.44
N GLU A 24 17.24 -24.19 4.60
CA GLU A 24 16.87 -24.85 5.86
C GLU A 24 15.51 -25.57 5.76
N LYS A 25 14.49 -24.95 5.16
CA LYS A 25 13.18 -25.58 4.97
C LYS A 25 13.20 -26.72 3.94
N LEU A 26 13.98 -26.59 2.86
CA LEU A 26 14.16 -27.66 1.89
C LEU A 26 14.76 -28.91 2.56
N ASP A 27 15.76 -28.72 3.43
CA ASP A 27 16.36 -29.79 4.21
C ASP A 27 15.36 -30.42 5.20
N GLU A 28 14.54 -29.60 5.89
CA GLU A 28 13.51 -30.07 6.82
C GLU A 28 12.41 -30.89 6.13
N GLU A 29 12.02 -30.53 4.91
CA GLU A 29 10.98 -31.22 4.12
C GLU A 29 11.53 -32.38 3.27
N GLU A 30 12.84 -32.67 3.37
CA GLU A 30 13.55 -33.67 2.54
C GLU A 30 13.34 -33.46 1.03
N LEU A 31 13.21 -32.20 0.60
CA LEU A 31 13.01 -31.84 -0.80
C LEU A 31 14.35 -31.65 -1.51
N GLU A 32 14.44 -32.11 -2.76
CA GLU A 32 15.60 -31.77 -3.59
C GLU A 32 15.67 -30.26 -3.82
N ASP A 33 16.87 -29.70 -3.67
CA ASP A 33 17.19 -28.30 -3.92
C ASP A 33 17.11 -27.98 -5.42
N THR A 34 15.87 -27.81 -5.86
CA THR A 34 15.51 -27.45 -7.22
C THR A 34 14.78 -26.13 -7.22
N VAL A 35 14.89 -25.39 -8.33
CA VAL A 35 14.26 -24.08 -8.48
C VAL A 35 12.74 -24.14 -8.25
N GLU A 36 12.09 -25.22 -8.70
CA GLU A 36 10.64 -25.39 -8.56
C GLU A 36 10.22 -25.55 -7.08
N ASN A 37 10.98 -26.31 -6.29
CA ASN A 37 10.71 -26.50 -4.87
C ASN A 37 11.04 -25.24 -4.05
N ALA A 38 12.19 -24.62 -4.33
CA ALA A 38 12.66 -23.43 -3.64
C ALA A 38 11.74 -22.21 -3.86
N LYS A 39 11.10 -22.11 -5.04
CA LYS A 39 10.29 -20.94 -5.41
C LYS A 39 9.11 -20.71 -4.45
N HIS A 40 8.36 -21.76 -4.13
CA HIS A 40 7.22 -21.62 -3.23
C HIS A 40 7.65 -21.21 -1.81
N LEU A 41 8.74 -21.81 -1.32
CA LEU A 41 9.32 -21.48 -0.01
C LEU A 41 9.88 -20.06 0.04
N PHE A 42 10.48 -19.59 -1.05
CA PHE A 42 10.93 -18.21 -1.19
C PHE A 42 9.76 -17.22 -1.13
N GLU A 43 8.69 -17.47 -1.89
CA GLU A 43 7.49 -16.62 -1.88
C GLU A 43 6.84 -16.58 -0.49
N GLU A 44 6.78 -17.71 0.21
CA GLU A 44 6.30 -17.79 1.59
C GLU A 44 7.17 -16.97 2.55
N GLU A 45 8.50 -17.09 2.46
CA GLU A 45 9.42 -16.41 3.39
C GLU A 45 9.49 -14.90 3.13
N VAL A 46 9.40 -14.47 1.87
CA VAL A 46 9.23 -13.06 1.51
C VAL A 46 7.87 -12.54 1.96
N GLY A 47 6.82 -13.36 1.87
CA GLY A 47 5.47 -13.04 2.35
C GLY A 47 5.47 -12.66 3.84
N LYS A 48 6.14 -13.45 4.69
CA LYS A 48 6.29 -13.16 6.13
C LYS A 48 6.97 -11.84 6.44
N MET A 49 7.86 -11.36 5.56
CA MET A 49 8.51 -10.07 5.71
C MET A 49 7.61 -8.90 5.30
N CYS A 50 6.64 -9.14 4.42
CA CYS A 50 5.65 -8.15 4.00
C CYS A 50 4.45 -8.07 4.94
N GLU A 51 4.18 -9.13 5.71
CA GLU A 51 3.12 -9.15 6.70
C GLU A 51 3.36 -8.10 7.80
N LYS A 52 2.26 -7.47 8.26
CA LYS A 52 2.33 -6.48 9.33
C LYS A 52 2.92 -7.14 10.57
N GLN A 53 4.09 -6.69 11.02
CA GLN A 53 4.73 -7.23 12.22
C GLN A 53 4.13 -6.63 13.50
N LEU A 54 2.79 -6.69 13.63
CA LEU A 54 2.02 -6.03 14.68
C LEU A 54 2.47 -6.44 16.09
N GLU A 55 2.83 -7.70 16.29
CA GLU A 55 3.32 -8.20 17.59
C GLU A 55 4.69 -7.61 17.94
N HIS A 56 5.61 -7.60 16.99
CA HIS A 56 6.95 -7.02 17.15
C HIS A 56 6.89 -5.50 17.40
N GLU A 57 6.02 -4.80 16.68
CA GLU A 57 5.78 -3.37 16.86
C GLU A 57 5.20 -3.07 18.26
N ARG A 58 4.31 -3.94 18.78
CA ARG A 58 3.73 -3.83 20.13
C ARG A 58 4.74 -4.11 21.25
N GLU A 59 5.68 -5.03 21.04
CA GLU A 59 6.71 -5.36 22.04
C GLU A 59 7.76 -4.26 22.20
N ILE A 60 8.11 -3.56 21.11
CA ILE A 60 9.19 -2.57 21.11
C ILE A 60 8.69 -1.15 21.44
N CYS A 61 7.45 -0.81 21.12
CA CYS A 61 6.90 0.52 21.34
C CYS A 61 5.98 0.58 22.57
N TYR A 62 6.40 1.34 23.59
CA TYR A 62 5.54 1.66 24.74
C TYR A 62 4.64 2.87 24.44
N GLY A 63 3.33 2.74 24.64
CA GLY A 63 2.33 3.82 24.54
C GLY A 63 1.23 3.57 23.50
N TYR A 64 0.25 4.48 23.41
CA TYR A 64 -0.76 4.48 22.35
C TYR A 64 -0.16 5.18 21.13
N ARG A 65 0.34 4.39 20.17
CA ARG A 65 0.72 4.91 18.86
C ARG A 65 -0.40 4.71 17.88
N ASP A 66 -0.56 5.68 16.99
CA ASP A 66 -1.37 5.54 15.79
C ASP A 66 -0.80 4.40 14.96
N SER A 67 -1.67 3.49 14.54
CA SER A 67 -1.29 2.39 13.67
C SER A 67 -0.85 2.97 12.33
N SER A 68 0.36 2.66 11.87
CA SER A 68 0.78 3.07 10.52
C SER A 68 -0.05 2.42 9.41
N TYR A 69 -0.90 1.45 9.76
CA TYR A 69 -1.71 0.70 8.81
C TYR A 69 -3.21 1.01 8.88
N GLU A 70 -3.67 1.74 9.90
CA GLU A 70 -5.08 1.99 10.15
C GLU A 70 -5.26 3.40 10.67
N LEU A 71 -6.25 4.10 10.10
CA LEU A 71 -6.61 5.43 10.56
C LEU A 71 -7.21 5.34 11.96
N ASP A 72 -6.87 6.29 12.82
CA ASP A 72 -7.51 6.41 14.11
C ASP A 72 -8.98 6.85 13.97
N GLN A 73 -9.73 6.84 15.07
CA GLN A 73 -11.14 7.18 15.04
C GLN A 73 -11.41 8.59 14.49
N TRP A 74 -10.60 9.58 14.87
CA TRP A 74 -10.76 10.96 14.44
C TRP A 74 -10.39 11.14 12.97
N GLU A 75 -9.30 10.51 12.53
CA GLU A 75 -8.88 10.49 11.13
C GLU A 75 -9.94 9.83 10.24
N GLN A 76 -10.58 8.75 10.70
CA GLN A 76 -11.70 8.13 9.99
C GLN A 76 -12.92 9.05 9.91
N GLU A 77 -13.24 9.76 10.99
CA GLU A 77 -14.36 10.70 11.03
C GLU A 77 -14.12 11.90 10.10
N ASP A 78 -12.90 12.42 10.09
CA ASP A 78 -12.45 13.49 9.19
C ASP A 78 -12.51 13.04 7.73
N LEU A 79 -11.98 11.86 7.39
CA LEU A 79 -12.07 11.31 6.04
C LEU A 79 -13.53 11.13 5.59
N LYS A 80 -14.41 10.66 6.48
CA LYS A 80 -15.84 10.55 6.19
C LYS A 80 -16.49 11.91 5.96
N ARG A 81 -16.04 12.97 6.66
CA ARG A 81 -16.52 14.34 6.45
C ARG A 81 -16.09 14.86 5.08
N GLU A 82 -14.81 14.74 4.75
CA GLU A 82 -14.28 15.16 3.45
C GLU A 82 -14.99 14.46 2.30
N PHE A 83 -15.23 13.15 2.42
CA PHE A 83 -15.95 12.38 1.40
C PHE A 83 -17.38 12.91 1.17
N ARG A 84 -18.10 13.26 2.24
CA ARG A 84 -19.45 13.85 2.13
C ARG A 84 -19.41 15.22 1.45
N GLU A 85 -18.44 16.05 1.79
CA GLU A 85 -18.27 17.37 1.18
C GLU A 85 -17.95 17.27 -0.31
N TYR A 86 -17.09 16.33 -0.70
CA TYR A 86 -16.78 16.03 -2.09
C TYR A 86 -18.03 15.60 -2.88
N GLU A 87 -18.84 14.67 -2.37
CA GLU A 87 -20.05 14.23 -3.05
C GLU A 87 -21.07 15.36 -3.22
N LEU A 88 -21.22 16.24 -2.21
CA LEU A 88 -22.04 17.44 -2.34
C LEU A 88 -21.52 18.39 -3.43
N ALA A 89 -20.21 18.63 -3.47
CA ALA A 89 -19.57 19.46 -4.48
C ALA A 89 -19.76 18.87 -5.89
N LYS A 90 -19.65 17.55 -6.03
CA LYS A 90 -19.89 16.83 -7.27
C LYS A 90 -21.33 16.99 -7.77
N ILE A 91 -22.32 16.82 -6.88
CA ILE A 91 -23.73 17.05 -7.21
C ILE A 91 -23.96 18.51 -7.67
N ALA A 92 -23.38 19.47 -6.95
CA ALA A 92 -23.48 20.89 -7.31
C ALA A 92 -22.84 21.17 -8.68
N PHE A 93 -21.70 20.54 -8.97
CA PHE A 93 -21.01 20.65 -10.25
C PHE A 93 -21.84 20.06 -11.39
N GLU A 94 -22.41 18.86 -11.23
CA GLU A 94 -23.31 18.26 -12.22
C GLU A 94 -24.55 19.12 -12.48
N ALA A 95 -25.11 19.73 -11.43
CA ALA A 95 -26.23 20.66 -11.56
C ALA A 95 -25.84 21.93 -12.33
N ALA A 96 -24.65 22.47 -12.07
CA ALA A 96 -24.11 23.60 -12.81
C ALA A 96 -23.85 23.25 -14.28
N GLU A 97 -23.29 22.07 -14.57
CA GLU A 97 -23.05 21.58 -15.93
C GLU A 97 -24.36 21.44 -16.72
N LYS A 98 -25.42 20.91 -16.08
CA LYS A 98 -26.77 20.84 -16.69
C LYS A 98 -27.30 22.23 -17.04
N LYS A 99 -27.16 23.22 -16.14
CA LYS A 99 -27.56 24.61 -16.41
C LYS A 99 -26.75 25.20 -17.56
N LEU A 100 -25.44 24.95 -17.59
CA LEU A 100 -24.54 25.44 -18.64
C LEU A 100 -24.91 24.84 -20.01
N LYS A 101 -25.27 23.56 -20.10
CA LYS A 101 -25.78 22.95 -21.34
C LYS A 101 -27.08 23.60 -21.84
N VAL A 102 -27.99 23.99 -20.94
CA VAL A 102 -29.20 24.74 -21.30
C VAL A 102 -28.84 26.13 -21.83
N TRP A 103 -27.90 26.80 -21.16
CA TRP A 103 -27.49 28.17 -21.48
C TRP A 103 -26.54 28.24 -22.68
N GLY A 104 -25.86 27.14 -23.02
CA GLY A 104 -24.91 27.05 -24.12
C GLY A 104 -25.53 27.43 -25.47
N ARG A 105 -26.83 27.15 -25.67
CA ARG A 105 -27.59 27.61 -26.84
C ARG A 105 -27.69 29.14 -26.94
N PHE A 106 -27.72 29.83 -25.81
CA PHE A 106 -27.74 31.30 -25.75
C PHE A 106 -26.34 31.88 -25.89
N VAL A 107 -25.33 31.26 -25.27
CA VAL A 107 -23.92 31.67 -25.42
C VAL A 107 -23.50 31.61 -26.90
N GLN A 108 -23.86 30.53 -27.61
CA GLN A 108 -23.57 30.37 -29.03
C GLN A 108 -24.26 31.44 -29.91
N LYS A 109 -25.41 31.97 -29.46
CA LYS A 109 -26.16 33.02 -30.16
C LYS A 109 -25.58 34.44 -29.97
N TYR A 110 -24.83 34.68 -28.90
CA TYR A 110 -24.32 36.01 -28.53
C TYR A 110 -22.78 36.12 -28.54
N CYS A 111 -22.07 35.02 -28.78
CA CYS A 111 -20.61 34.97 -28.88
C CYS A 111 -20.09 34.65 -30.30
N GLU A 112 -20.98 34.47 -31.28
CA GLU A 112 -20.69 34.54 -32.73
C GLU A 112 -21.09 35.93 -33.26
#